data_AF-A0A966TI45-F1
#
_entry.id   AF-A0A966TI45-F1
#
_cell.length_a   1.000
_cell.length_b   1.000
_cell.length_c   1.000
_cell.angle_alpha   90.00
_cell.angle_beta   90.00
_cell.angle_gamma   90.00
#
_symmetry.space_group_name_H-M   'P 1'
#
loop_
_entity.id
_entity.type
_entity.pdbx_description
1 polymer ?
#
loop_
_entity_poly.entity_id
_entity_poly.type
_entity_poly.pdbx_seq_one_letter_code
_entity_poly.pdbx_strand_id
1 'polypeptide(L)'
;MMFLAKSNADVLKMPHQQARLLIAQRVKDARLNSGLSQKDVAEILHISQSSYSRIERAAVPPDCVQIRTLSGLYGISVLWLMGYPSFIAHSKH
;
A
#
# COMPACT_ATOMS: atom_id res chain seq x y z
N MET A 1 -21.55 6.93 0.24
CA MET A 1 -21.38 5.52 -0.15
C MET A 1 -20.34 4.91 0.78
N MET A 2 -20.81 4.20 1.81
CA MET A 2 -20.00 3.74 2.94
C MET A 2 -19.31 2.43 2.53
N PHE A 3 -17.98 2.43 2.40
CA PHE A 3 -17.23 1.18 2.19
C PHE A 3 -17.23 0.40 3.50
N LEU A 4 -18.17 -0.55 3.60
CA LEU A 4 -18.24 -1.53 4.68
C LEU A 4 -16.92 -2.30 4.75
N ALA A 5 -16.32 -2.34 5.94
CA ALA A 5 -15.21 -3.22 6.28
C ALA A 5 -15.65 -4.68 6.09
N LYS A 6 -15.35 -5.25 4.91
CA LYS A 6 -15.55 -6.67 4.65
C LYS A 6 -14.48 -7.47 5.42
N SER A 7 -14.94 -8.56 6.05
CA SER A 7 -14.21 -9.34 7.06
C SER A 7 -12.80 -9.79 6.67
N ASN A 8 -11.95 -9.98 7.68
CA ASN A 8 -10.53 -10.38 7.57
C ASN A 8 -10.27 -11.71 6.83
N ALA A 9 -11.28 -12.57 6.65
CA ALA A 9 -11.15 -13.85 5.95
C ALA A 9 -11.18 -13.74 4.41
N ASP A 10 -11.54 -12.58 3.87
CA ASP A 10 -11.84 -12.38 2.44
C ASP A 10 -10.61 -11.95 1.62
N VAL A 11 -9.53 -11.51 2.27
CA VAL A 11 -8.33 -10.99 1.59
C VAL A 11 -7.60 -12.09 0.79
N LEU A 12 -7.61 -13.33 1.29
CA LEU A 12 -7.01 -14.49 0.61
C LEU A 12 -7.85 -15.01 -0.56
N LYS A 13 -9.12 -14.59 -0.69
CA LYS A 13 -10.03 -14.93 -1.80
C LYS A 13 -10.16 -13.80 -2.81
N MET A 14 -9.45 -12.69 -2.60
CA MET A 14 -9.55 -11.49 -3.41
C MET A 14 -8.93 -11.72 -4.80
N PRO A 15 -9.64 -11.43 -5.90
CA PRO A 15 -9.06 -11.43 -7.24
C PRO A 15 -7.83 -10.52 -7.31
N HIS A 16 -6.77 -10.94 -8.01
CA HIS A 16 -5.52 -10.17 -8.11
C HIS A 16 -5.72 -8.69 -8.49
N GLN A 17 -6.72 -8.39 -9.32
CA GLN A 17 -7.07 -7.01 -9.68
C GLN A 17 -7.57 -6.18 -8.48
N GLN A 18 -8.41 -6.76 -7.62
CA GLN A 18 -8.91 -6.08 -6.42
C GLN A 18 -7.77 -5.88 -5.41
N ALA A 19 -6.87 -6.86 -5.25
CA ALA A 19 -5.69 -6.72 -4.42
C ALA A 19 -4.77 -5.58 -4.90
N ARG A 20 -4.55 -5.47 -6.21
CA ARG A 20 -3.80 -4.35 -6.81
C ARG A 20 -4.43 -2.99 -6.53
N LEU A 21 -5.75 -2.88 -6.63
CA LEU A 21 -6.48 -1.64 -6.31
C LEU A 21 -6.32 -1.25 -4.84
N LEU A 22 -6.42 -2.23 -3.93
CA LEU A 22 -6.23 -1.99 -2.49
C LEU A 22 -4.80 -1.53 -2.18
N ILE A 23 -3.79 -2.20 -2.74
CA ILE A 23 -2.38 -1.83 -2.55
C ILE A 23 -2.13 -0.40 -3.07
N ALA A 24 -2.58 -0.09 -4.28
CA ALA A 24 -2.43 1.24 -4.86
C ALA A 24 -3.08 2.33 -3.99
N GLN A 25 -4.29 2.06 -3.50
CA GLN A 25 -4.98 2.98 -2.59
C GLN A 25 -4.21 3.19 -1.29
N ARG A 26 -3.69 2.12 -0.66
CA ARG A 26 -2.91 2.22 0.58
C ARG A 26 -1.60 2.97 0.40
N VAL A 27 -0.90 2.77 -0.73
CA VAL A 27 0.30 3.55 -1.08
C VAL A 27 -0.03 5.04 -1.21
N LYS A 28 -1.12 5.36 -1.91
CA LYS A 28 -1.58 6.74 -2.09
C LYS A 28 -1.96 7.41 -0.77
N ASP A 29 -2.72 6.71 0.07
CA ASP A 29 -3.17 7.23 1.36
C ASP A 29 -1.98 7.46 2.30
N ALA A 30 -1.03 6.52 2.34
CA ALA A 30 0.18 6.67 3.14
C ALA A 30 0.99 7.91 2.73
N ARG A 31 1.14 8.15 1.41
CA ARG A 31 1.80 9.37 0.92
C ARG A 31 1.04 10.64 1.29
N LEU A 32 -0.27 10.67 1.09
CA LEU A 32 -1.09 11.85 1.39
C LEU A 32 -1.01 12.19 2.89
N ASN A 33 -1.05 11.18 3.75
CA ASN A 33 -0.93 11.35 5.20
C ASN A 33 0.46 11.83 5.64
N SER A 34 1.51 11.56 4.84
CA SER A 34 2.85 12.07 5.11
C SER A 34 3.09 13.47 4.54
N GLY A 35 2.13 14.07 3.83
CA GLY A 35 2.26 15.39 3.20
C GLY A 35 3.20 15.42 1.99
N LEU A 36 3.65 14.27 1.48
CA LEU A 36 4.60 14.22 0.37
C LEU A 36 3.89 14.30 -0.99
N SER A 37 4.53 14.97 -1.95
CA SER A 37 4.10 14.94 -3.35
C SER A 37 4.49 13.60 -4.00
N GLN A 38 3.86 13.28 -5.13
CA GLN A 38 4.27 12.11 -5.93
C GLN A 38 5.72 12.22 -6.43
N LYS A 39 6.22 13.45 -6.60
CA LYS A 39 7.60 13.70 -7.03
C LYS A 39 8.58 13.33 -5.91
N ASP A 40 8.31 13.76 -4.69
CA ASP A 40 9.19 13.51 -3.53
C ASP A 40 9.37 12.00 -3.29
N VAL A 41 8.28 11.24 -3.35
CA VAL A 41 8.35 9.78 -3.16
C VAL A 41 9.04 9.10 -4.33
N ALA A 42 8.85 9.58 -5.56
CA ALA A 42 9.53 9.03 -6.73
C ALA A 42 11.05 9.25 -6.65
N GLU A 43 11.50 10.40 -6.13
CA GLU A 43 12.92 10.69 -5.88
C GLU A 43 13.52 9.72 -4.84
N ILE A 44 12.81 9.48 -3.72
CA ILE A 44 13.21 8.51 -2.69
C ILE A 44 13.29 7.08 -3.24
N LEU A 45 12.37 6.71 -4.13
CA LEU A 45 12.33 5.39 -4.76
C LEU A 45 13.28 5.27 -5.97
N HIS A 46 13.97 6.34 -6.35
CA HIS A 46 14.81 6.40 -7.55
C HIS A 46 14.08 5.98 -8.84
N ILE A 47 12.81 6.39 -8.98
CA ILE A 47 11.99 6.15 -10.18
C ILE A 47 11.44 7.47 -10.74
N SER A 48 10.88 7.43 -11.95
CA SER A 48 10.18 8.60 -12.47
C SER A 48 8.87 8.86 -11.69
N GLN A 49 8.48 10.13 -11.57
CA GLN A 49 7.18 10.51 -11.02
C GLN A 49 6.01 9.86 -11.78
N SER A 50 6.15 9.67 -13.10
CA SER A 50 5.18 8.96 -13.93
C SER A 50 5.03 7.48 -13.55
N SER A 51 6.14 6.82 -13.20
CA SER A 51 6.13 5.43 -12.72
C SER A 51 5.43 5.34 -11.37
N TYR A 52 5.72 6.27 -10.45
CA TYR A 52 5.03 6.32 -9.16
C TYR A 52 3.52 6.59 -9.32
N SER A 53 3.12 7.49 -10.23
CA SER A 53 1.71 7.73 -10.56
C SER A 53 1.01 6.48 -11.12
N ARG A 54 1.72 5.61 -11.86
CA ARG A 54 1.17 4.32 -12.32
C ARG A 54 0.92 3.35 -11.17
N ILE A 55 1.78 3.35 -10.15
CA ILE A 55 1.56 2.63 -8.88
C ILE A 55 0.28 3.16 -8.20
N GLU A 56 0.20 4.48 -8.08
CA GLU A 56 -0.97 5.30 -7.71
C GLU A 56 -2.34 4.78 -8.17
N ARG A 57 -2.36 4.38 -9.43
CA ARG A 57 -3.57 4.04 -10.20
C ARG A 57 -3.75 2.54 -10.40
N ALA A 58 -2.99 1.73 -9.67
CA ALA A 58 -2.93 0.28 -9.82
C ALA A 58 -2.55 -0.21 -11.23
N ALA A 59 -1.97 0.65 -12.07
CA ALA A 59 -1.58 0.29 -13.45
C ALA A 59 -0.35 -0.63 -13.45
N VAL A 60 0.54 -0.47 -12.47
CA VAL A 60 1.71 -1.33 -12.21
C VAL A 60 1.76 -1.59 -10.71
N PRO A 61 1.95 -2.84 -10.25
CA PRO A 61 2.15 -3.10 -8.82
C PRO A 61 3.52 -2.60 -8.37
N PRO A 62 3.66 -2.09 -7.14
CA PRO A 62 4.97 -1.84 -6.56
C PRO A 62 5.71 -3.17 -6.34
N ASP A 63 7.02 -3.20 -6.55
CA ASP A 63 7.84 -4.37 -6.24
C ASP A 63 8.14 -4.49 -4.72
N CYS A 64 8.77 -5.60 -4.32
CA CYS A 64 9.04 -5.86 -2.90
C CYS A 64 10.03 -4.87 -2.27
N VAL A 65 10.97 -4.32 -3.05
CA VAL A 65 11.95 -3.34 -2.57
C VAL A 65 11.27 -1.99 -2.38
N GLN A 66 10.41 -1.58 -3.32
CA GLN A 66 9.60 -0.38 -3.22
C GLN A 66 8.67 -0.45 -2.00
N ILE A 67 7.99 -1.58 -1.77
CA ILE A 67 7.16 -1.78 -0.58
C ILE A 67 7.98 -1.66 0.71
N ARG A 68 9.17 -2.27 0.78
CA ARG A 68 10.08 -2.14 1.93
C ARG A 68 10.46 -0.68 2.19
N THR A 69 10.83 0.06 1.14
CA THR A 69 11.21 1.47 1.26
C THR A 69 10.03 2.34 1.69
N LEU A 70 8.85 2.16 1.09
CA LEU A 70 7.62 2.89 1.48
C LEU A 70 7.20 2.58 2.91
N SER A 71 7.34 1.32 3.34
CA SER A 71 7.10 0.92 4.73
C SER A 71 7.99 1.66 5.71
N GLY A 72 9.29 1.74 5.43
CA GLY A 72 10.24 2.51 6.23
C GLY A 72 9.97 4.01 6.19
N LEU A 73 9.65 4.56 5.01
CA LEU A 73 9.38 5.98 4.80
C LEU A 73 8.17 6.46 5.64
N TYR A 74 7.10 5.66 5.67
CA TYR A 74 5.85 6.04 6.35
C TYR A 74 5.72 5.51 7.78
N GLY A 75 6.62 4.64 8.23
CA GLY A 75 6.48 3.95 9.52
C GLY A 75 5.27 3.01 9.58
N ILE A 76 4.89 2.43 8.45
CA ILE A 76 3.70 1.56 8.32
C ILE A 76 4.14 0.12 8.05
N SER A 77 3.42 -0.87 8.59
CA SER A 77 3.69 -2.30 8.34
C SER A 77 3.67 -2.66 6.85
N VAL A 78 4.68 -3.42 6.40
CA VAL A 78 4.73 -4.04 5.07
C VAL A 78 3.46 -4.84 4.77
N LEU A 79 2.96 -5.62 5.73
CA LEU A 79 1.75 -6.42 5.56
C LEU A 79 0.54 -5.52 5.25
N TRP A 80 0.42 -4.41 5.96
CA TRP A 80 -0.63 -3.45 5.70
C TRP A 80 -0.46 -2.80 4.31
N LEU A 81 0.74 -2.37 3.93
CA LEU A 81 0.97 -1.84 2.57
C LEU A 81 0.61 -2.85 1.46
N MET A 82 0.82 -4.15 1.71
CA MET A 82 0.48 -5.24 0.80
C MET A 82 -1.02 -5.62 0.79
N GLY A 83 -1.87 -4.92 1.54
CA GLY A 83 -3.33 -5.16 1.54
C GLY A 83 -3.82 -6.12 2.64
N TYR A 84 -2.93 -6.66 3.48
CA TYR A 84 -3.35 -7.51 4.61
C TYR A 84 -3.99 -6.67 5.73
N PRO A 85 -4.92 -7.24 6.51
CA PRO A 85 -5.45 -6.55 7.67
C PRO A 85 -4.36 -6.38 8.74
N SER A 86 -4.53 -5.36 9.58
CA SER A 86 -3.67 -5.14 10.73
C SER A 86 -3.92 -6.25 11.74
N PHE A 87 -3.04 -7.26 11.80
CA PHE A 87 -3.12 -8.27 12.85
C PHE A 87 -2.45 -7.72 14.11
N ILE A 88 -3.22 -7.48 15.17
CA ILE A 88 -2.64 -7.43 16.51
C ILE A 88 -2.47 -8.88 16.93
N ALA A 89 -1.25 -9.40 16.84
CA ALA A 89 -0.94 -10.69 17.43
C ALA A 89 -0.95 -10.50 18.95
N HIS A 90 -2.08 -10.79 19.60
CA HIS A 90 -2.06 -11.03 21.03
C HIS A 90 -1.29 -12.32 21.25
N SER A 91 -0.03 -12.23 21.70
CA SER A 91 0.66 -13.39 22.22
C SER A 91 -0.11 -13.86 23.46
N LYS A 92 -0.88 -14.93 23.33
CA LYS A 92 -1.31 -15.68 24.51
C LYS A 92 -0.05 -16.29 25.09
N HIS A 93 0.40 -15.73 26.20
CA HIS A 93 1.28 -16.43 27.14
C HIS A 93 0.51 -17.62 27.74
#